data_AF-A0A5D0RIQ0-F1
#
_entry.id   AF-A0A5D0RIQ0-F1
#
_cell.length_a   1.000
_cell.length_b   1.000
_cell.length_c   1.000
_cell.angle_alpha   90.00
_cell.angle_beta   90.00
_cell.angle_gamma   90.00
#
_symmetry.space_group_name_H-M   'P 1'
#
loop_
_entity.id
_entity.type
_entity.pdbx_description
1 polymer ?
#
loop_
_entity_poly.entity_id
_entity_poly.type
_entity_poly.pdbx_seq_one_letter_code
_entity_poly.pdbx_strand_id
1 'polypeptide(L)'
;MQRTVRNRLTRTTGKRRATAAASALRCIAVCGRDDDPVAEGPDLVVLRFHDISAASLALHEPDVILSPLVSDAFDCIDLAHALAEAGFRGRYRAVAAHIPDPALVRREIRACAPGIDFDIILIRPHGDGADH
;
A
#
# COMPACT_ATOMS: atom_id res chain seq x y z
N MET A 1 0.02 10.35 -38.10
CA MET A 1 -0.69 11.60 -37.73
C MET A 1 -0.32 11.93 -36.29
N GLN A 2 0.74 12.71 -36.09
CA GLN A 2 1.30 13.02 -34.77
C GLN A 2 0.61 14.28 -34.22
N ARG A 3 0.10 14.23 -32.99
CA ARG A 3 -0.36 15.42 -32.26
C ARG A 3 0.44 15.58 -30.96
N THR A 4 1.54 16.30 -31.11
CA THR A 4 2.27 17.02 -30.08
C THR A 4 1.34 18.04 -29.43
N VAL A 5 1.14 17.96 -28.10
CA VAL A 5 0.62 19.10 -27.33
C VAL A 5 1.62 19.46 -26.25
N ARG A 6 1.97 20.75 -26.30
CA ARG A 6 3.08 21.40 -25.63
C ARG A 6 2.78 21.68 -24.16
N ASN A 7 3.78 21.37 -23.36
CA ASN A 7 4.06 21.95 -22.06
C ASN A 7 4.03 23.49 -22.07
N ARG A 8 3.43 24.13 -21.06
CA ARG A 8 3.80 25.49 -20.62
C ARG A 8 3.51 25.69 -19.12
N LEU A 9 4.60 26.01 -18.43
CA LEU A 9 4.77 26.34 -17.01
C LEU A 9 3.94 27.55 -16.54
N THR A 10 3.62 27.59 -15.24
CA THR A 10 3.86 28.73 -14.32
C THR A 10 4.00 28.18 -12.88
N ARG A 11 5.17 28.26 -12.20
CA ARG A 11 5.63 29.34 -11.27
C ARG A 11 4.55 29.74 -10.24
N THR A 12 4.74 29.81 -8.91
CA THR A 12 5.91 30.26 -8.14
C THR A 12 5.72 30.06 -6.61
N THR A 13 6.83 29.76 -5.92
CA THR A 13 7.29 30.25 -4.58
C THR A 13 6.52 29.97 -3.27
N GLY A 14 7.15 29.16 -2.40
CA GLY A 14 6.96 29.20 -0.94
C GLY A 14 8.07 28.41 -0.22
N LYS A 15 8.94 29.11 0.54
CA LYS A 15 10.30 28.70 0.93
C LYS A 15 10.38 28.15 2.37
N ARG A 16 10.81 26.88 2.48
CA ARG A 16 11.71 26.23 3.47
C ARG A 16 11.41 26.30 4.99
N ARG A 17 11.14 25.11 5.55
CA ARG A 17 11.73 24.48 6.76
C ARG A 17 11.11 23.06 6.82
N ALA A 18 11.78 21.91 6.84
CA ALA A 18 13.13 21.53 7.24
C ALA A 18 13.66 20.37 6.35
N THR A 19 14.93 20.06 6.52
CA THR A 19 15.78 19.20 5.72
C THR A 19 15.45 17.70 5.85
N ALA A 20 14.86 17.12 4.82
CA ALA A 20 15.09 15.76 4.32
C ALA A 20 14.61 15.79 2.87
N ALA A 21 15.39 15.29 1.91
CA ALA A 21 14.89 15.14 0.56
C ALA A 21 13.61 14.31 0.63
N ALA A 22 12.48 14.87 0.22
CA ALA A 22 11.22 14.14 0.14
C ALA A 22 11.36 13.12 -0.99
N SER A 23 12.01 11.99 -0.70
CA SER A 23 11.95 10.83 -1.57
C SER A 23 10.49 10.43 -1.64
N ALA A 24 9.96 10.37 -2.85
CA ALA A 24 8.62 9.84 -3.08
C ALA A 24 8.60 8.39 -2.59
N LEU A 25 7.64 8.06 -1.72
CA LEU A 25 7.50 6.72 -1.16
C LEU A 25 6.97 5.79 -2.25
N ARG A 26 7.69 4.72 -2.55
CA ARG A 26 7.23 3.67 -3.46
C ARG A 26 6.29 2.73 -2.72
N CYS A 27 5.06 2.66 -3.19
CA CYS A 27 4.02 1.85 -2.59
C CYS A 27 3.69 0.67 -3.50
N ILE A 28 3.48 -0.50 -2.91
CA ILE A 28 2.74 -1.59 -3.55
C ILE A 28 1.40 -1.72 -2.85
N ALA A 29 0.30 -1.70 -3.61
CA ALA A 29 -0.99 -2.18 -3.12
C ALA A 29 -1.23 -3.61 -3.61
N VAL A 30 -1.65 -4.48 -2.70
CA VAL A 30 -1.99 -5.87 -3.00
C VAL A 30 -3.52 -6.01 -2.96
N CYS A 31 -4.09 -6.34 -4.11
CA CYS A 31 -5.54 -6.44 -4.29
C CYS A 31 -6.00 -7.90 -4.31
N GLY A 32 -7.21 -8.14 -3.79
CA GLY A 32 -7.78 -9.48 -3.63
C GLY A 32 -8.74 -9.86 -4.76
N ARG A 33 -9.32 -8.89 -5.47
CA ARG A 33 -10.20 -9.13 -6.62
C ARG A 33 -9.65 -8.51 -7.89
N ASP A 34 -10.03 -9.11 -9.02
CA ASP A 34 -9.63 -8.58 -10.32
C ASP A 34 -10.26 -7.21 -10.61
N ASP A 35 -11.48 -6.99 -10.12
CA ASP A 35 -12.25 -5.75 -10.27
C ASP A 35 -12.01 -4.71 -9.16
N ASP A 36 -11.06 -4.93 -8.24
CA ASP A 36 -10.72 -3.92 -7.24
C ASP A 36 -10.22 -2.65 -7.97
N PRO A 37 -10.72 -1.44 -7.62
CA PRO A 37 -10.30 -0.22 -8.27
C PRO A 37 -8.79 -0.04 -8.07
N VAL A 38 -8.05 -0.16 -9.17
CA VAL A 38 -6.61 0.05 -9.21
C VAL A 38 -6.37 1.54 -9.04
N ALA A 39 -5.86 1.94 -7.88
CA ALA A 39 -5.36 3.29 -7.70
C ALA A 39 -4.14 3.48 -8.60
N GLU A 40 -4.17 4.49 -9.46
CA GLU A 40 -3.05 4.88 -10.31
C GLU A 40 -2.29 6.06 -9.68
N GLY A 41 -0.97 5.92 -9.57
CA GLY A 41 -0.09 6.97 -9.10
C GLY A 41 1.35 6.72 -9.57
N PRO A 42 2.17 7.77 -9.76
CA PRO A 42 3.53 7.62 -10.28
C PRO A 42 4.43 6.75 -9.40
N ASP A 43 4.11 6.64 -8.10
CA ASP A 43 4.87 5.87 -7.11
C ASP A 43 4.03 4.74 -6.49
N LEU A 44 2.93 4.33 -7.15
CA LEU A 44 2.06 3.25 -6.70
C LEU A 44 2.00 2.15 -7.77
N VAL A 45 2.39 0.95 -7.36
CA VAL A 45 2.24 -0.27 -8.16
C VAL A 45 1.16 -1.12 -7.52
N VAL A 46 0.29 -1.74 -8.33
CA VAL A 46 -0.70 -2.69 -7.85
C VAL A 46 -0.31 -4.09 -8.31
N LEU A 47 -0.25 -5.02 -7.37
CA LEU A 47 0.06 -6.44 -7.61
C LEU A 47 -1.10 -7.31 -7.12
N ARG A 48 -1.22 -8.51 -7.69
CA ARG A 48 -2.07 -9.55 -7.12
C ARG A 48 -1.31 -10.30 -6.03
N PHE A 49 -2.04 -10.94 -5.12
CA PHE A 49 -1.44 -11.76 -4.06
C PHE A 49 -0.47 -12.81 -4.63
N HIS A 50 -0.83 -13.47 -5.74
CA HIS A 50 0.02 -14.50 -6.36
C HIS A 50 1.28 -13.95 -7.06
N ASP A 51 1.36 -12.65 -7.32
CA ASP A 51 2.53 -12.00 -7.91
C ASP A 51 3.58 -11.62 -6.86
N ILE A 52 3.27 -11.78 -5.57
CA ILE A 52 4.19 -11.48 -4.47
C ILE A 52 5.30 -12.53 -4.46
N SER A 53 6.51 -12.07 -4.74
CA SER A 53 7.71 -12.89 -4.77
C SER A 53 8.94 -12.02 -4.48
N ALA A 54 10.06 -12.65 -4.16
CA ALA A 54 11.33 -11.93 -4.00
C ALA A 54 11.70 -11.14 -5.27
N ALA A 55 11.35 -11.66 -6.46
CA ALA A 55 11.63 -10.99 -7.73
C ALA A 55 10.77 -9.73 -7.93
N SER A 56 9.47 -9.77 -7.62
CA SER A 56 8.61 -8.59 -7.74
C SER A 56 8.95 -7.52 -6.70
N LEU A 57 9.34 -7.93 -5.48
CA LEU A 57 9.80 -7.00 -4.45
C LEU A 57 11.14 -6.35 -4.80
N ALA A 58 12.08 -7.09 -5.40
CA ALA A 58 13.34 -6.55 -5.89
C ALA A 58 13.16 -5.62 -7.10
N LEU A 59 12.19 -5.90 -7.98
CA LEU A 59 11.88 -5.07 -9.15
C LEU A 59 11.33 -3.69 -8.76
N HIS A 60 10.47 -3.66 -7.74
CA HIS A 60 9.74 -2.45 -7.36
C HIS A 60 10.36 -1.70 -6.17
N GLU A 61 11.20 -2.38 -5.38
CA GLU A 61 11.85 -1.83 -4.17
C GLU A 61 10.87 -1.02 -3.29
N PRO A 62 9.76 -1.62 -2.82
CA PRO A 62 8.72 -0.87 -2.12
C PRO A 62 9.17 -0.40 -0.74
N ASP A 63 8.84 0.85 -0.42
CA ASP A 63 8.97 1.42 0.92
C ASP A 63 7.81 1.03 1.85
N VAL A 64 6.64 0.79 1.25
CA VAL A 64 5.37 0.48 1.92
C VAL A 64 4.58 -0.53 1.08
N ILE A 65 4.00 -1.51 1.75
CA ILE A 65 3.03 -2.44 1.19
C ILE A 65 1.67 -2.19 1.85
N LEU A 66 0.62 -2.09 1.05
CA LEU A 66 -0.76 -1.88 1.46
C LEU A 66 -1.61 -3.07 1.03
N SER A 67 -2.54 -3.50 1.87
CA SER A 67 -3.56 -4.48 1.47
C SER A 67 -4.84 -4.29 2.26
N PRO A 68 -5.97 -4.85 1.82
CA PRO A 68 -7.10 -5.11 2.72
C PRO A 68 -6.64 -5.97 3.91
N LEU A 69 -7.27 -5.78 5.06
CA LEU A 69 -7.10 -6.67 6.21
C LEU A 69 -7.60 -8.08 5.90
N VAL A 70 -8.74 -8.17 5.22
CA VAL A 70 -9.35 -9.41 4.73
C VAL A 70 -9.89 -9.13 3.34
N SER A 71 -9.65 -10.05 2.42
CA SER A 71 -10.21 -10.05 1.07
C SER A 71 -10.72 -11.45 0.72
N ASP A 72 -11.36 -11.59 -0.44
CA ASP A 72 -11.81 -12.90 -0.92
C ASP A 72 -10.66 -13.88 -1.22
N ALA A 73 -9.49 -13.36 -1.59
CA ALA A 73 -8.37 -14.17 -2.08
C ALA A 73 -7.30 -14.45 -1.01
N PHE A 74 -7.16 -13.57 -0.02
CA PHE A 74 -6.16 -13.68 1.05
C PHE A 74 -6.55 -12.80 2.24
N ASP A 75 -5.98 -13.09 3.41
CA ASP A 75 -5.98 -12.19 4.56
C ASP A 75 -4.60 -11.58 4.85
N CYS A 76 -4.56 -10.60 5.74
CA CYS A 76 -3.30 -9.93 6.09
C CYS A 76 -2.22 -10.83 6.69
N ILE A 77 -2.58 -11.99 7.25
CA ILE A 77 -1.64 -12.95 7.81
C ILE A 77 -1.01 -13.77 6.68
N ASP A 78 -1.82 -14.21 5.70
CA ASP A 78 -1.35 -14.86 4.49
C ASP A 78 -0.34 -13.98 3.74
N LEU A 79 -0.66 -12.69 3.58
CA LEU A 79 0.27 -11.74 2.96
C LEU A 79 1.51 -11.50 3.80
N ALA A 80 1.39 -11.39 5.13
CA ALA A 80 2.56 -11.25 6.00
C ALA A 80 3.53 -12.43 5.86
N HIS A 81 3.01 -13.66 5.75
CA HIS A 81 3.82 -14.85 5.47
C HIS A 81 4.52 -14.76 4.12
N ALA A 82 3.78 -14.49 3.04
CA ALA A 82 4.35 -14.38 1.70
C ALA A 82 5.45 -13.31 1.62
N LEU A 83 5.24 -12.17 2.29
CA LEU A 83 6.23 -11.10 2.37
C LEU A 83 7.47 -11.51 3.18
N ALA A 84 7.29 -12.21 4.30
CA ALA A 84 8.41 -12.69 5.11
C ALA A 84 9.23 -13.75 4.36
N GLU A 85 8.57 -14.69 3.68
CA GLU A 85 9.21 -15.71 2.83
C GLU A 85 9.96 -15.08 1.65
N ALA A 86 9.40 -14.02 1.06
CA ALA A 86 10.06 -13.24 0.02
C ALA A 86 11.18 -12.30 0.54
N GLY A 87 11.42 -12.28 1.86
CA GLY A 87 12.49 -11.52 2.49
C GLY A 87 12.20 -10.02 2.68
N PHE A 88 10.94 -9.59 2.57
CA PHE A 88 10.54 -8.21 2.83
C PHE A 88 10.64 -7.87 4.31
N ARG A 89 11.21 -6.70 4.61
CA ARG A 89 11.40 -6.19 5.99
C ARG A 89 10.96 -4.73 6.14
N GLY A 90 10.16 -4.25 5.19
CA GLY A 90 9.68 -2.87 5.17
C GLY A 90 8.38 -2.70 5.95
N ARG A 91 7.66 -1.61 5.62
CA ARG A 91 6.38 -1.28 6.24
C ARG A 91 5.25 -2.00 5.54
N TYR A 92 4.49 -2.79 6.28
CA TYR A 92 3.24 -3.39 5.81
C TYR A 92 2.07 -2.76 6.57
N ARG A 93 1.06 -2.29 5.83
CA ARG A 93 -0.13 -1.63 6.38
C ARG A 93 -1.40 -2.29 5.84
N ALA A 94 -2.13 -2.96 6.72
CA ALA A 94 -3.45 -3.48 6.39
C ALA A 94 -4.52 -2.39 6.55
N VAL A 95 -5.49 -2.36 5.65
CA VAL A 95 -6.56 -1.37 5.64
C VAL A 95 -7.88 -2.06 5.97
N ALA A 96 -8.63 -1.49 6.93
CA ALA A 96 -9.93 -2.01 7.34
C ALA A 96 -10.91 -0.89 7.67
N ALA A 97 -12.20 -1.11 7.42
CA ALA A 97 -13.25 -0.19 7.88
C ALA A 97 -13.60 -0.40 9.36
N HIS A 98 -13.55 -1.65 9.82
CA HIS A 98 -13.83 -2.04 11.19
C HIS A 98 -13.03 -3.28 11.55
N ILE A 99 -12.54 -3.35 12.80
CA ILE A 99 -11.92 -4.56 13.35
C ILE A 99 -12.22 -4.65 14.86
N PRO A 100 -12.70 -5.82 15.36
CA PRO A 100 -13.03 -5.98 16.78
C PRO A 100 -11.81 -5.90 17.71
N ASP A 101 -10.71 -6.55 17.34
CA ASP A 101 -9.47 -6.59 18.13
C ASP A 101 -8.23 -6.44 17.23
N PRO A 102 -7.75 -5.20 17.00
CA PRO A 102 -6.53 -4.95 16.24
C PRO A 102 -5.26 -5.42 16.97
N ALA A 103 -5.30 -5.59 18.28
CA ALA A 103 -4.13 -6.05 19.03
C ALA A 103 -3.86 -7.54 18.79
N LEU A 104 -4.91 -8.35 18.63
CA LEU A 104 -4.81 -9.75 18.25
C LEU A 104 -4.05 -9.91 16.92
N VAL A 105 -4.53 -9.25 15.86
CA VAL A 105 -3.92 -9.37 14.52
C VAL A 105 -2.47 -8.87 14.51
N ARG A 106 -2.19 -7.74 15.16
CA ARG A 106 -0.81 -7.24 15.31
C ARG A 106 0.09 -8.24 16.02
N ARG A 107 -0.42 -8.97 17.02
CA ARG A 107 0.35 -9.98 17.75
C ARG A 107 0.67 -11.18 16.86
N GLU A 108 -0.30 -11.65 16.08
CA GLU A 108 -0.10 -12.78 15.17
C GLU A 108 0.93 -12.46 14.09
N ILE A 109 0.83 -11.29 13.46
CA ILE A 109 1.79 -10.87 12.43
C ILE A 109 3.19 -10.68 13.01
N ARG A 110 3.33 -10.12 14.22
CA ARG A 110 4.64 -10.03 14.89
C ARG A 110 5.24 -11.39 15.22
N ALA A 111 4.41 -12.39 15.48
CA ALA A 111 4.87 -13.74 15.78
C ALA A 111 5.36 -14.45 14.51
N CYS A 112 4.64 -14.31 13.39
CA CYS A 112 4.99 -15.01 12.15
C CYS A 112 5.96 -14.25 11.23
N ALA A 113 5.93 -12.92 11.27
CA ALA A 113 6.75 -12.04 10.44
C ALA A 113 7.43 -10.93 11.29
N PRO A 114 8.32 -11.30 12.25
CA PRO A 114 8.93 -10.34 13.18
C PRO A 114 9.81 -9.28 12.51
N GLY A 115 10.22 -9.52 11.26
CA GLY A 115 11.02 -8.59 10.47
C GLY A 115 10.22 -7.51 9.75
N ILE A 116 8.89 -7.58 9.76
CA ILE A 116 7.99 -6.64 9.08
C ILE A 116 7.46 -5.62 10.09
N ASP A 117 7.57 -4.33 9.75
CA ASP A 117 6.88 -3.28 10.48
C ASP A 117 5.40 -3.31 10.07
N PHE A 118 4.54 -3.90 10.90
CA PHE A 118 3.10 -4.04 10.64
C PHE A 118 2.23 -3.09 11.47
N ASP A 119 1.24 -2.48 10.81
CA ASP A 119 0.12 -1.81 11.50
C ASP A 119 -1.17 -1.82 10.66
N ILE A 120 -2.29 -1.48 11.30
CA ILE A 120 -3.63 -1.42 10.69
C ILE A 120 -4.07 0.03 10.57
N ILE A 121 -4.49 0.43 9.37
CA ILE A 121 -5.09 1.73 9.07
C ILE A 121 -6.61 1.56 9.04
N LEU A 122 -7.29 2.24 9.97
CA LEU A 122 -8.74 2.32 9.97
C LEU A 122 -9.20 3.41 9.02
N ILE A 123 -9.86 3.02 7.93
CA ILE A 123 -10.49 3.94 7.00
C ILE A 123 -11.96 4.08 7.37
N ARG A 124 -12.42 5.32 7.57
CA ARG A 124 -13.86 5.55 7.58
C ARG A 124 -14.33 5.50 6.12
N PRO A 125 -15.38 4.74 5.80
CA PRO A 125 -15.99 4.86 4.48
C PRO A 125 -16.34 6.33 4.27
N HIS A 126 -15.98 6.87 3.10
CA HIS A 126 -16.47 8.19 2.73
C HIS A 126 -17.99 8.05 2.66
N GLY A 127 -18.70 8.74 3.54
CA GLY A 127 -20.14 8.81 3.45
C GLY A 127 -20.44 9.56 2.16
N ASP A 128 -20.68 8.83 1.07
CA ASP A 128 -21.43 9.42 -0.02
C ASP A 128 -22.78 9.83 0.58
N GLY A 129 -23.04 11.13 0.51
CA GLY A 129 -24.13 11.78 1.22
C GLY A 129 -25.44 11.05 1.00
N ALA A 130 -25.93 10.39 2.04
CA ALA A 130 -27.36 10.27 2.25
C ALA A 130 -27.86 11.67 2.68
N ASP A 131 -27.93 12.59 1.71
CA ASP A 131 -28.85 13.69 1.82
C ASP A 131 -30.27 13.13 1.65
N HIS A 132 -31.07 13.49 2.65
CA HIS A 132 -32.51 13.31 2.86
C HIS A 132 -33.39 13.07 1.63
#